data_AF-A0A0A3VYP2-F1
#
_entry.id   AF-A0A0A3VYP2-F1
#
_cell.length_a   1.000
_cell.length_b   1.000
_cell.length_c   1.000
_cell.angle_alpha   90.00
_cell.angle_beta   90.00
_cell.angle_gamma   90.00
#
_symmetry.space_group_name_H-M   'P 1'
#
loop_
_entity.id
_entity.type
_entity.pdbx_description
1 polymer ?
#
loop_
_entity_poly.entity_id
_entity_poly.type
_entity_poly.pdbx_seq_one_letter_code
_entity_poly.pdbx_strand_id
1 'polypeptide(L)'
;MMLLEEIFKINKAQFSDGFNLRIQRALSWLKKAIELENDHDLQFLSLWISLNALYGRETEEPLHQQDLEHFFRQICAQDKEKRIRLILWERHSASLQALLDNSYMTPHFWNYQHGKISLTDCREAVGQERQEAQDALEHQKELDLLIILFHRLSTLHQQIQQGGVSYASVLNRKQMQDSCLLLSALLHAFLYILLESAGVIDGGKPFYPVVQVH
;
A
#
# COMPACT_ATOMS: atom_id res chain seq x y z
N MET A 1 -13.66 18.57 4.90
CA MET A 1 -13.76 17.79 3.65
C MET A 1 -12.36 17.65 3.12
N MET A 2 -11.94 16.47 2.63
CA MET A 2 -10.57 16.32 2.13
C MET A 2 -10.43 17.04 0.78
N LEU A 3 -9.31 17.75 0.56
CA LEU A 3 -9.01 18.41 -0.71
C LEU A 3 -9.12 17.46 -1.92
N LEU A 4 -8.68 16.21 -1.76
CA LEU A 4 -8.80 15.16 -2.78
C LEU A 4 -10.27 14.87 -3.17
N GLU A 5 -11.22 14.92 -2.22
CA GLU A 5 -12.64 14.74 -2.52
C GLU A 5 -13.19 15.90 -3.35
N GLU A 6 -12.71 17.11 -3.11
CA GLU A 6 -13.10 18.30 -3.88
C GLU A 6 -12.56 18.23 -5.30
N ILE A 7 -11.27 17.92 -5.47
CA ILE A 7 -10.63 17.74 -6.78
C ILE A 7 -11.36 16.65 -7.57
N PHE A 8 -11.67 15.50 -6.93
CA PHE A 8 -12.41 14.42 -7.58
C PHE A 8 -13.80 14.87 -8.02
N LYS A 9 -14.58 15.55 -7.16
CA LYS A 9 -15.94 16.01 -7.47
C LYS A 9 -15.97 16.96 -8.66
N ILE A 10 -15.02 17.88 -8.76
CA ILE A 10 -14.95 18.88 -9.84
C ILE A 10 -14.63 18.21 -11.18
N ASN A 11 -13.79 17.18 -11.19
CA ASN A 11 -13.33 16.53 -12.41
C ASN A 11 -14.10 15.25 -12.77
N LYS A 12 -15.04 14.80 -11.92
CA LYS A 12 -15.77 13.52 -12.05
C LYS A 12 -16.37 13.29 -13.44
N ALA A 13 -16.93 14.33 -14.06
CA ALA A 13 -17.56 14.24 -15.38
C ALA A 13 -16.59 13.95 -16.53
N GLN A 14 -15.28 14.09 -16.30
CA GLN A 14 -14.23 13.87 -17.30
C GLN A 14 -13.67 12.44 -17.27
N PHE A 15 -14.01 11.65 -16.25
CA PHE A 15 -13.44 10.32 -16.03
C PHE A 15 -14.43 9.22 -16.43
N SER A 16 -13.91 8.03 -16.77
CA SER A 16 -14.75 6.85 -17.01
C SER A 16 -15.49 6.42 -15.74
N ASP A 17 -16.62 5.74 -15.90
CA ASP A 17 -17.40 5.23 -14.76
C ASP A 17 -16.58 4.26 -13.88
N GLY A 18 -15.74 3.43 -14.51
CA GLY A 18 -14.84 2.51 -13.82
C GLY A 18 -13.79 3.23 -12.97
N PHE A 19 -13.14 4.25 -13.54
CA PHE A 19 -12.22 5.10 -12.80
C PHE A 19 -12.92 5.83 -11.65
N ASN A 20 -14.06 6.46 -11.93
CA ASN A 20 -14.87 7.16 -10.93
C ASN A 20 -15.24 6.25 -9.75
N LEU A 21 -15.66 5.01 -10.02
CA LEU A 21 -16.02 4.07 -8.97
C LEU A 21 -14.83 3.69 -8.09
N ARG A 22 -13.65 3.44 -8.69
CA ARG A 22 -12.42 3.09 -7.97
C ARG A 22 -11.97 4.23 -7.06
N ILE A 23 -11.89 5.45 -7.59
CA ILE A 23 -11.52 6.63 -6.82
C ILE A 23 -12.53 6.92 -5.70
N GLN A 24 -13.84 6.81 -5.98
CA GLN A 24 -14.86 7.02 -4.97
C GLN A 24 -14.74 6.02 -3.81
N ARG A 25 -14.48 4.73 -4.11
CA ARG A 25 -14.28 3.70 -3.08
C ARG A 25 -13.01 3.93 -2.27
N ALA A 26 -11.90 4.23 -2.95
CA ALA A 26 -10.63 4.52 -2.28
C ALA A 26 -10.77 5.73 -1.34
N LEU A 27 -11.33 6.84 -1.82
CA LEU A 27 -11.57 8.03 -0.99
C LEU A 27 -12.49 7.74 0.21
N SER A 28 -13.52 6.90 0.03
CA SER A 28 -14.41 6.51 1.12
C SER A 28 -13.67 5.77 2.23
N TRP A 29 -12.81 4.82 1.89
CA TRP A 29 -12.03 4.05 2.87
C TRP A 29 -10.87 4.85 3.47
N LEU A 30 -10.21 5.70 2.67
CA LEU A 30 -9.18 6.61 3.15
C LEU A 30 -9.76 7.60 4.17
N LYS A 31 -10.94 8.16 3.89
CA LYS A 31 -11.65 9.02 4.84
C LYS A 31 -11.89 8.30 6.16
N LYS A 32 -12.34 7.03 6.09
CA LYS A 32 -12.57 6.24 7.29
C LYS A 32 -11.28 5.99 8.07
N ALA A 33 -10.18 5.71 7.38
CA ALA A 33 -8.87 5.52 8.00
C ALA A 33 -8.38 6.77 8.76
N ILE A 34 -8.68 7.97 8.26
CA ILE A 34 -8.31 9.24 8.94
C ILE A 34 -9.07 9.39 10.27
N GLU A 35 -10.33 8.97 10.34
CA GLU A 35 -11.12 8.97 11.59
C GLU A 35 -10.62 7.97 12.63
N LEU A 36 -9.77 7.01 12.23
CA LEU A 36 -9.28 5.91 13.07
C LEU A 36 -7.87 6.15 13.61
N GLU A 37 -7.40 7.40 13.72
CA GLU A 37 -6.05 7.73 14.22
C GLU A 37 -5.71 7.18 15.62
N ASN A 38 -6.73 6.83 16.42
CA ASN A 38 -6.55 6.22 17.74
C ASN A 38 -6.61 4.68 17.71
N ASP A 39 -7.07 4.09 16.60
CA ASP A 39 -7.19 2.65 16.36
C ASP A 39 -6.38 2.24 15.12
N HIS A 40 -5.08 2.10 15.31
CA HIS A 40 -4.13 1.80 14.23
C HIS A 40 -4.38 0.45 13.55
N ASP A 41 -4.96 -0.55 14.25
CA ASP A 41 -5.25 -1.85 13.66
C ASP A 41 -6.38 -1.72 12.63
N LEU A 42 -7.48 -1.04 12.99
CA LEU A 42 -8.58 -0.77 12.07
C LEU A 42 -8.24 0.29 11.02
N GLN A 43 -7.40 1.27 11.36
CA GLN A 43 -6.86 2.25 10.42
C GLN A 43 -6.07 1.54 9.33
N PHE A 44 -5.14 0.65 9.69
CA PHE A 44 -4.34 -0.09 8.73
C PHE A 44 -5.22 -0.91 7.77
N LEU A 45 -6.21 -1.64 8.29
CA LEU A 45 -7.16 -2.38 7.46
C LEU A 45 -7.96 -1.45 6.52
N SER A 46 -8.40 -0.29 7.00
CA SER A 46 -9.12 0.69 6.19
C SER A 46 -8.24 1.27 5.07
N LEU A 47 -6.96 1.55 5.35
CA LEU A 47 -5.97 1.97 4.35
C LEU A 47 -5.71 0.85 3.33
N TRP A 48 -5.60 -0.40 3.77
CA TRP A 48 -5.42 -1.54 2.86
C TRP A 48 -6.60 -1.71 1.91
N ILE A 49 -7.83 -1.56 2.40
CA ILE A 49 -9.03 -1.61 1.55
C ILE A 49 -9.05 -0.43 0.58
N SER A 50 -8.63 0.77 1.01
CA SER A 50 -8.45 1.92 0.12
C SER A 50 -7.45 1.62 -1.00
N LEU A 51 -6.33 0.98 -0.70
CA LEU A 51 -5.34 0.57 -1.70
C LEU A 51 -5.95 -0.41 -2.71
N ASN A 52 -6.61 -1.47 -2.23
CA ASN A 52 -7.27 -2.47 -3.10
C ASN A 52 -8.27 -1.83 -4.07
N ALA A 53 -8.98 -0.78 -3.63
CA ALA A 53 -9.90 -0.05 -4.49
C ALA A 53 -9.21 0.72 -5.64
N LEU A 54 -7.94 1.13 -5.49
CA LEU A 54 -7.18 1.87 -6.51
C LEU A 54 -6.72 0.95 -7.64
N TYR A 55 -6.11 -0.19 -7.30
CA TYR A 55 -5.47 -1.06 -8.28
C TYR A 55 -6.29 -2.29 -8.66
N GLY A 56 -7.34 -2.63 -7.90
CA GLY A 56 -8.17 -3.80 -8.20
C GLY A 56 -8.86 -3.70 -9.55
N ARG A 57 -8.63 -4.70 -10.41
CA ARG A 57 -9.20 -4.85 -11.76
C ARG A 57 -10.02 -6.13 -11.83
N GLU A 58 -10.90 -6.22 -12.81
CA GLU A 58 -11.56 -7.48 -13.19
C GLU A 58 -10.48 -8.51 -13.61
N THR A 59 -10.22 -9.48 -12.72
CA THR A 59 -9.34 -10.63 -12.95
C THR A 59 -10.10 -11.89 -12.51
N GLU A 60 -9.85 -13.04 -13.15
CA GLU A 60 -10.48 -14.31 -12.75
C GLU A 60 -9.96 -14.82 -11.39
N GLU A 61 -8.82 -14.29 -10.94
CA GLU A 61 -8.12 -14.68 -9.72
C GLU A 61 -8.04 -13.53 -8.69
N PRO A 62 -7.88 -13.84 -7.38
CA PRO A 62 -7.69 -12.82 -6.34
C PRO A 62 -6.48 -11.92 -6.61
N LEU A 63 -6.53 -10.66 -6.15
CA LEU A 63 -5.47 -9.65 -6.35
C LEU A 63 -4.07 -10.23 -6.14
N HIS A 64 -3.28 -10.29 -7.22
CA HIS A 64 -1.93 -10.82 -7.17
C HIS A 64 -0.91 -9.71 -6.89
N GLN A 65 0.23 -10.13 -6.37
CA GLN A 65 1.42 -9.29 -6.21
C GLN A 65 1.83 -8.61 -7.53
N GLN A 66 1.64 -9.30 -8.67
CA GLN A 66 1.91 -8.76 -10.00
C GLN A 66 1.02 -7.55 -10.36
N ASP A 67 -0.25 -7.54 -9.93
CA ASP A 67 -1.15 -6.40 -10.20
C ASP A 67 -0.69 -5.15 -9.45
N LEU A 68 -0.24 -5.34 -8.21
CA LEU A 68 0.28 -4.26 -7.39
C LEU A 68 1.60 -3.71 -7.94
N GLU A 69 2.51 -4.59 -8.39
CA GLU A 69 3.74 -4.17 -9.07
C GLU A 69 3.46 -3.39 -10.36
N HIS A 70 2.50 -3.86 -11.16
CA HIS A 70 2.09 -3.16 -12.38
C HIS A 70 1.51 -1.78 -12.05
N PHE A 71 0.69 -1.68 -11.01
CA PHE A 71 0.18 -0.42 -10.51
C PHE A 71 1.29 0.54 -10.09
N PHE A 72 2.29 0.08 -9.34
CA PHE A 72 3.42 0.93 -8.95
C PHE A 72 4.25 1.39 -10.14
N ARG A 73 4.49 0.54 -11.14
CA ARG A 73 5.15 0.96 -12.39
C ARG A 73 4.39 2.11 -13.07
N GLN A 74 3.07 1.99 -13.18
CA GLN A 74 2.23 3.01 -13.79
C GLN A 74 2.24 4.32 -12.99
N ILE A 75 2.08 4.22 -11.68
CA ILE A 75 2.04 5.38 -10.78
C ILE A 75 3.38 6.13 -10.77
N CYS A 76 4.50 5.43 -10.60
CA CYS A 76 5.82 6.06 -10.62
C CYS A 76 6.11 6.74 -11.98
N ALA A 77 5.68 6.14 -13.09
CA ALA A 77 5.83 6.74 -14.41
C ALA A 77 5.04 8.04 -14.59
N GLN A 78 3.99 8.27 -13.79
CA GLN A 78 3.16 9.47 -13.84
C GLN A 78 3.46 10.47 -12.71
N ASP A 79 4.36 10.16 -11.76
CA ASP A 79 4.68 11.03 -10.63
C ASP A 79 5.61 12.20 -11.02
N LYS A 80 5.09 13.13 -11.83
CA LYS A 80 5.86 14.28 -12.36
C LYS A 80 6.39 15.21 -11.26
N GLU A 81 5.67 15.29 -10.14
CA GLU A 81 6.03 16.12 -8.99
C GLU A 81 6.90 15.39 -7.95
N LYS A 82 7.27 14.11 -8.20
CA LYS A 82 8.10 13.30 -7.30
C LYS A 82 7.53 13.19 -5.88
N ARG A 83 6.21 13.12 -5.75
CA ARG A 83 5.50 13.06 -4.46
C ARG A 83 5.86 11.81 -3.67
N ILE A 84 5.99 10.68 -4.36
CA ILE A 84 6.36 9.39 -3.75
C ILE A 84 7.76 9.47 -3.19
N ARG A 85 8.69 10.01 -3.97
CA ARG A 85 10.08 10.25 -3.55
C ARG A 85 10.15 11.11 -2.29
N LEU A 86 9.44 12.24 -2.27
CA LEU A 86 9.40 13.14 -1.11
C LEU A 86 8.87 12.43 0.15
N ILE A 87 7.91 11.53 0.00
CA ILE A 87 7.39 10.72 1.11
C ILE A 87 8.46 9.74 1.61
N LEU A 88 9.06 8.97 0.71
CA LEU A 88 9.96 7.87 1.05
C LEU A 88 11.32 8.36 1.59
N TRP A 89 11.93 9.39 1.01
CA TRP A 89 13.26 9.85 1.39
C TRP A 89 13.27 11.04 2.36
N GLU A 90 12.22 11.85 2.42
CA GLU A 90 12.24 13.08 3.21
C GLU A 90 11.26 13.02 4.39
N ARG A 91 9.95 12.91 4.12
CA ARG A 91 8.91 13.09 5.15
C ARG A 91 8.79 11.90 6.10
N HIS A 92 8.97 10.68 5.60
CA HIS A 92 8.73 9.45 6.36
C HIS A 92 9.92 8.48 6.32
N SER A 93 11.13 8.97 6.08
CA SER A 93 12.35 8.14 5.97
C SER A 93 12.61 7.30 7.22
N ALA A 94 12.39 7.86 8.41
CA ALA A 94 12.55 7.13 9.68
C ALA A 94 11.55 5.97 9.83
N SER A 95 10.27 6.21 9.51
CA SER A 95 9.24 5.16 9.53
C SER A 95 9.52 4.10 8.46
N LEU A 96 9.93 4.51 7.26
CA LEU A 96 10.33 3.59 6.20
C LEU A 96 11.49 2.68 6.65
N GLN A 97 12.56 3.27 7.19
CA GLN A 97 13.72 2.50 7.64
C GLN A 97 13.35 1.51 8.74
N ALA A 98 12.53 1.92 9.72
CA ALA A 98 12.04 1.05 10.78
C ALA A 98 11.24 -0.15 10.24
N LEU A 99 10.45 0.03 9.18
CA LEU A 99 9.69 -1.06 8.55
C LEU A 99 10.59 -1.99 7.73
N LEU A 100 11.58 -1.46 7.03
CA LEU A 100 12.51 -2.24 6.22
C LEU A 100 13.43 -3.13 7.07
N ASP A 101 13.87 -2.64 8.23
CA ASP A 101 14.71 -3.38 9.17
C ASP A 101 13.91 -4.40 10.03
N ASN A 102 12.57 -4.41 9.94
CA ASN A 102 11.73 -5.26 10.79
C ASN A 102 11.62 -6.71 10.27
N SER A 103 12.34 -7.64 10.91
CA SER A 103 12.30 -9.06 10.57
C SER A 103 10.93 -9.73 10.74
N TYR A 104 10.04 -9.22 11.62
CA TYR A 104 8.69 -9.77 11.81
C TYR A 104 7.75 -9.47 10.63
N MET A 105 8.17 -8.59 9.71
CA MET A 105 7.45 -8.27 8.48
C MET A 105 8.00 -9.03 7.27
N THR A 106 8.86 -10.04 7.48
CA THR A 106 9.41 -10.85 6.39
C THR A 106 8.80 -12.25 6.40
N PRO A 107 8.34 -12.77 5.24
CA PRO A 107 7.82 -14.14 5.16
C PRO A 107 8.84 -15.20 5.59
N HIS A 108 10.12 -14.99 5.29
CA HIS A 108 11.19 -15.93 5.63
C HIS A 108 11.35 -16.14 7.13
N PHE A 109 11.22 -15.09 7.94
CA PHE A 109 11.23 -15.21 9.40
C PHE A 109 10.15 -16.19 9.88
N TRP A 110 8.92 -16.07 9.37
CA TRP A 110 7.82 -16.95 9.75
C TRP A 110 7.98 -18.37 9.21
N ASN A 111 8.52 -18.54 8.00
CA ASN A 111 8.83 -19.87 7.47
C ASN A 111 9.84 -20.60 8.36
N TYR A 112 10.83 -19.91 8.92
CA TYR A 112 11.75 -20.47 9.91
C TYR A 112 11.03 -20.84 11.21
N GLN A 113 10.19 -19.96 11.77
CA GLN A 113 9.40 -20.26 12.98
C GLN A 113 8.49 -21.47 12.80
N HIS A 114 8.00 -21.72 11.58
CA HIS A 114 7.20 -22.89 11.22
C HIS A 114 8.03 -24.14 10.86
N GLY A 115 9.37 -24.08 10.96
CA GLY A 115 10.25 -25.21 10.62
C GLY A 115 10.30 -25.56 9.14
N LYS A 116 9.87 -24.66 8.24
CA LYS A 116 9.86 -24.89 6.78
C LYS A 116 11.23 -24.69 6.13
N ILE A 117 12.10 -23.88 6.76
CA ILE A 117 13.46 -23.57 6.29
C ILE A 117 14.44 -23.62 7.46
N SER A 118 15.74 -23.76 7.18
CA SER A 118 16.77 -23.73 8.22
C SER A 118 17.03 -22.30 8.73
N LEU A 119 17.70 -22.19 9.88
CA LEU A 119 18.14 -20.88 10.39
C LEU A 119 19.14 -20.20 9.43
N THR A 120 19.97 -21.00 8.76
CA THR A 120 20.95 -20.50 7.77
C THR A 120 20.23 -19.89 6.58
N ASP A 121 19.29 -20.63 5.97
CA ASP A 121 18.51 -20.13 4.82
C ASP A 121 17.71 -18.88 5.20
N CYS A 122 17.14 -18.85 6.41
CA CYS A 122 16.43 -17.67 6.92
C CYS A 122 17.34 -16.44 7.03
N ARG A 123 18.56 -16.61 7.57
CA ARG A 123 19.52 -15.51 7.72
C ARG A 123 20.02 -15.00 6.37
N GLU A 124 20.28 -15.90 5.44
CA GLU A 124 20.69 -15.55 4.08
C GLU A 124 19.58 -14.77 3.37
N ALA A 125 18.35 -15.26 3.39
CA ALA A 125 17.22 -14.59 2.74
C ALA A 125 16.91 -13.21 3.35
N VAL A 126 16.86 -13.10 4.69
CA VAL A 126 16.65 -11.80 5.36
C VAL A 126 17.82 -10.85 5.11
N GLY A 127 19.04 -11.36 5.05
CA GLY A 127 20.23 -10.57 4.70
C GLY A 127 20.17 -10.04 3.27
N GLN A 128 19.75 -10.87 2.32
CA GLN A 128 19.57 -10.48 0.92
C GLN A 128 18.49 -9.40 0.77
N GLU A 129 17.31 -9.59 1.35
CA GLU A 129 16.24 -8.59 1.29
C GLU A 129 16.67 -7.24 1.91
N ARG A 130 17.49 -7.28 2.97
CA ARG A 130 18.05 -6.07 3.58
C ARG A 130 19.02 -5.37 2.64
N GLN A 131 19.87 -6.12 1.95
CA GLN A 131 20.82 -5.57 0.98
C GLN A 131 20.07 -4.95 -0.21
N GLU A 132 19.02 -5.60 -0.71
CA GLU A 132 18.16 -5.07 -1.78
C GLU A 132 17.47 -3.76 -1.34
N ALA A 133 16.97 -3.70 -0.11
CA ALA A 133 16.37 -2.49 0.45
C ALA A 133 17.39 -1.33 0.56
N GLN A 134 18.61 -1.64 1.00
CA GLN A 134 19.70 -0.66 1.08
C GLN A 134 20.11 -0.16 -0.30
N ASP A 135 20.30 -1.06 -1.26
CA ASP A 135 20.63 -0.72 -2.65
C ASP A 135 19.55 0.17 -3.29
N ALA A 136 18.27 -0.14 -3.04
CA ALA A 136 17.15 0.69 -3.52
C ALA A 136 17.14 2.09 -2.89
N LEU A 137 17.47 2.20 -1.59
CA LEU A 137 17.60 3.48 -0.89
C LEU A 137 18.76 4.33 -1.42
N GLU A 138 19.93 3.72 -1.59
CA GLU A 138 21.17 4.39 -2.03
C GLU A 138 21.05 4.89 -3.48
N HIS A 139 20.53 4.04 -4.36
CA HIS A 139 20.41 4.35 -5.79
C HIS A 139 19.06 4.98 -6.16
N GLN A 140 18.23 5.35 -5.18
CA GLN A 140 16.95 6.01 -5.37
C GLN A 140 16.00 5.25 -6.32
N LYS A 141 15.96 3.92 -6.18
CA LYS A 141 15.11 3.04 -6.97
C LYS A 141 13.70 3.03 -6.39
N GLU A 142 12.92 4.06 -6.72
CA GLU A 142 11.58 4.31 -6.18
C GLU A 142 10.62 3.11 -6.33
N LEU A 143 10.58 2.49 -7.52
CA LEU A 143 9.75 1.32 -7.79
C LEU A 143 10.15 0.14 -6.90
N ASP A 144 11.44 -0.20 -6.87
CA ASP A 144 11.93 -1.36 -6.13
C ASP A 144 11.66 -1.19 -4.63
N LEU A 145 11.83 0.04 -4.12
CA LEU A 145 11.55 0.36 -2.72
C LEU A 145 10.07 0.25 -2.37
N LEU A 146 9.17 0.67 -3.28
CA LEU A 146 7.73 0.44 -3.10
C LEU A 146 7.41 -1.06 -3.07
N ILE A 147 7.97 -1.85 -3.99
CA ILE A 147 7.74 -3.30 -4.04
C ILE A 147 8.16 -3.94 -2.72
N ILE A 148 9.37 -3.66 -2.24
CA ILE A 148 9.89 -4.19 -0.97
C ILE A 148 9.00 -3.76 0.20
N LEU A 149 8.68 -2.47 0.30
CA LEU A 149 7.82 -1.95 1.36
C LEU A 149 6.46 -2.65 1.38
N PHE A 150 5.80 -2.79 0.24
CA PHE A 150 4.48 -3.40 0.18
C PHE A 150 4.50 -4.91 0.38
N HIS A 151 5.61 -5.61 0.14
CA HIS A 151 5.77 -6.99 0.63
C HIS A 151 5.79 -7.05 2.16
N ARG A 152 6.45 -6.10 2.83
CA ARG A 152 6.42 -5.99 4.30
C ARG A 152 4.99 -5.75 4.79
N LEU A 153 4.31 -4.76 4.21
CA LEU A 153 2.93 -4.42 4.59
C LEU A 153 1.95 -5.57 4.28
N SER A 154 2.16 -6.33 3.20
CA SER A 154 1.34 -7.51 2.88
C SER A 154 1.48 -8.60 3.94
N THR A 155 2.70 -8.83 4.44
CA THR A 155 2.93 -9.77 5.54
C THR A 155 2.16 -9.35 6.80
N LEU A 156 2.20 -8.06 7.15
CA LEU A 156 1.44 -7.53 8.28
C LEU A 156 -0.07 -7.66 8.08
N HIS A 157 -0.57 -7.35 6.88
CA HIS A 157 -1.98 -7.51 6.53
C HIS A 157 -2.45 -8.97 6.67
N GLN A 158 -1.67 -9.93 6.16
CA GLN A 158 -1.96 -11.35 6.32
C GLN A 158 -1.98 -11.78 7.79
N GLN A 159 -1.03 -11.30 8.60
CA GLN A 159 -1.03 -11.58 10.04
C GLN A 159 -2.32 -11.09 10.72
N ILE A 160 -2.80 -9.89 10.41
CA ILE A 160 -4.06 -9.37 10.97
C ILE A 160 -5.25 -10.22 10.51
N GLN A 161 -5.38 -10.44 9.21
CA GLN A 161 -6.53 -11.15 8.64
C GLN A 161 -6.64 -12.59 9.14
N GLN A 162 -5.52 -13.26 9.38
CA GLN A 162 -5.48 -14.65 9.86
C GLN A 162 -5.50 -14.76 11.39
N GLY A 163 -5.62 -13.64 12.13
CA GLY A 163 -5.63 -13.65 13.59
C GLY A 163 -4.26 -13.91 14.24
N GLY A 164 -3.18 -13.68 13.50
CA GLY A 164 -1.79 -13.81 13.97
C GLY A 164 -1.29 -12.64 14.82
N VAL A 165 -2.09 -11.58 14.98
CA VAL A 165 -1.81 -10.48 15.93
C VAL A 165 -3.00 -10.28 16.88
N SER A 166 -2.71 -9.96 18.13
CA SER A 166 -3.73 -9.51 19.08
C SER A 166 -4.06 -8.03 18.85
N TYR A 167 -5.35 -7.70 18.84
CA TYR A 167 -5.85 -6.33 18.73
C TYR A 167 -5.23 -5.43 19.81
N ALA A 168 -4.80 -4.22 19.43
CA ALA A 168 -4.17 -3.23 20.29
C ALA A 168 -2.92 -3.72 21.06
N SER A 169 -2.24 -4.75 20.55
CA SER A 169 -1.01 -5.27 21.16
C SER A 169 0.07 -4.19 21.25
N VAL A 170 0.65 -4.04 22.44
CA VAL A 170 1.76 -3.12 22.70
C VAL A 170 3.01 -3.50 21.90
N LEU A 171 3.25 -4.81 21.70
CA LEU A 171 4.45 -5.33 21.04
C LEU A 171 4.60 -4.83 19.60
N ASN A 172 3.48 -4.66 18.89
CA ASN A 172 3.47 -4.26 17.48
C ASN A 172 3.02 -2.81 17.29
N ARG A 173 2.80 -2.05 18.37
CA ARG A 173 2.11 -0.75 18.30
C ARG A 173 2.88 0.27 17.48
N LYS A 174 4.20 0.36 17.66
CA LYS A 174 5.04 1.30 16.91
C LYS A 174 5.11 0.93 15.43
N GLN A 175 5.28 -0.35 15.10
CA GLN A 175 5.24 -0.85 13.73
C GLN A 175 3.90 -0.54 13.05
N MET A 176 2.78 -0.74 13.75
CA MET A 176 1.45 -0.45 13.19
C MET A 176 1.27 1.04 12.93
N GLN A 177 1.73 1.89 13.86
CA GLN A 177 1.74 3.35 13.69
C GLN A 177 2.56 3.78 12.47
N ASP A 178 3.80 3.30 12.34
CA ASP A 178 4.67 3.62 11.21
C ASP A 178 4.06 3.13 9.88
N SER A 179 3.45 1.93 9.89
CA SER A 179 2.74 1.38 8.74
C SER A 179 1.57 2.27 8.31
N CYS A 180 0.75 2.73 9.26
CA CYS A 180 -0.39 3.61 8.99
C CYS A 180 0.05 4.98 8.46
N LEU A 181 1.07 5.59 9.09
CA LEU A 181 1.60 6.88 8.67
C LEU A 181 2.09 6.84 7.22
N LEU A 182 2.93 5.85 6.91
CA LEU A 182 3.54 5.73 5.60
C LEU A 182 2.51 5.35 4.52
N LEU A 183 1.64 4.38 4.81
CA LEU A 183 0.60 3.95 3.86
C LEU A 183 -0.43 5.05 3.61
N SER A 184 -0.82 5.81 4.64
CA SER A 184 -1.70 6.97 4.48
C SER A 184 -1.07 8.03 3.57
N ALA A 185 0.19 8.41 3.81
CA ALA A 185 0.90 9.39 2.99
C ALA A 185 1.00 8.94 1.52
N LEU A 186 1.37 7.68 1.29
CA LEU A 186 1.47 7.10 -0.06
C LEU A 186 0.11 7.06 -0.76
N LEU A 187 -0.97 6.67 -0.07
CA LEU A 187 -2.31 6.66 -0.67
C LEU A 187 -2.78 8.05 -1.11
N HIS A 188 -2.47 9.09 -0.33
CA HIS A 188 -2.73 10.47 -0.75
C HIS A 188 -1.96 10.80 -2.02
N ALA A 189 -0.67 10.49 -2.10
CA ALA A 189 0.14 10.72 -3.30
C ALA A 189 -0.40 9.94 -4.51
N PHE A 190 -0.73 8.67 -4.35
CA PHE A 190 -1.29 7.83 -5.42
C PHE A 190 -2.60 8.42 -5.96
N LEU A 191 -3.49 8.87 -5.08
CA LEU A 191 -4.74 9.51 -5.47
C LEU A 191 -4.52 10.81 -6.24
N TYR A 192 -3.59 11.67 -5.82
CA TYR A 192 -3.23 12.87 -6.57
C TYR A 192 -2.72 12.52 -7.98
N ILE A 193 -1.75 11.59 -8.06
CA ILE A 193 -1.17 11.15 -9.34
C ILE A 193 -2.24 10.57 -10.27
N LEU A 194 -3.16 9.76 -9.73
CA LEU A 194 -4.26 9.18 -10.50
C LEU A 194 -5.21 10.25 -11.03
N LEU A 195 -5.62 11.21 -10.20
CA LEU A 195 -6.53 12.28 -10.60
C LEU A 195 -5.90 13.18 -11.68
N GLU A 196 -4.60 13.43 -11.62
CA GLU A 196 -3.85 14.20 -12.62
C GLU A 196 -3.60 13.42 -13.92
N SER A 197 -3.61 12.10 -13.85
CA SER A 197 -3.22 11.20 -14.95
C SER A 197 -4.34 10.27 -15.40
N ALA A 198 -5.60 10.62 -15.12
CA ALA A 198 -6.76 9.75 -15.36
C ALA A 198 -6.91 9.32 -16.83
N GLY A 199 -6.49 10.16 -17.78
CA GLY A 199 -6.50 9.83 -19.21
C GLY A 199 -5.44 8.82 -19.66
N VAL A 200 -4.44 8.54 -18.81
CA VAL A 200 -3.34 7.59 -19.09
C VAL A 200 -3.49 6.32 -18.24
N ILE A 201 -3.93 6.47 -16.99
CA ILE A 201 -4.15 5.36 -16.06
C ILE A 201 -5.66 5.09 -15.94
N ASP A 202 -6.28 4.61 -17.02
CA ASP A 202 -7.60 3.97 -16.89
C ASP A 202 -7.42 2.46 -16.70
N GLY A 203 -7.68 2.00 -15.47
CA GLY A 203 -7.39 0.65 -15.02
C GLY A 203 -8.50 -0.35 -15.36
N GLY A 204 -9.21 -0.12 -16.46
CA GLY A 204 -10.27 -1.00 -16.94
C GLY A 204 -11.47 -1.07 -16.00
N LYS A 205 -12.25 -2.16 -16.14
CA LYS A 205 -13.45 -2.37 -15.34
C LYS A 205 -13.09 -2.73 -13.89
N PRO A 206 -13.82 -2.18 -12.90
CA PRO A 206 -13.63 -2.55 -11.51
C PRO A 206 -14.09 -3.99 -11.26
N PHE A 207 -13.37 -4.73 -10.42
CA PHE A 207 -13.69 -6.14 -10.08
C PHE A 207 -15.14 -6.33 -9.61
N TYR A 208 -15.63 -5.42 -8.76
CA TYR A 208 -17.02 -5.40 -8.31
C TYR A 208 -17.78 -4.22 -8.95
N PRO A 209 -18.49 -4.40 -10.07
CA PRO A 209 -19.27 -3.32 -10.67
C PRO A 209 -20.47 -2.92 -9.79
N VAL A 210 -21.03 -1.73 -10.02
CA VAL A 210 -22.30 -1.35 -9.38
C VAL A 210 -23.42 -2.15 -10.05
N VAL A 211 -24.13 -2.95 -9.27
CA VAL A 211 -25.36 -3.61 -9.72
C VAL A 211 -26.51 -2.64 -9.46
N GLN A 212 -27.17 -2.18 -10.52
CA GLN A 212 -28.45 -1.49 -10.36
C GLN A 212 -29.49 -2.54 -9.95
N VAL A 213 -30.06 -2.38 -8.77
CA VAL A 213 -31.23 -3.16 -8.36
C VAL A 213 -32.43 -2.52 -9.06
N HIS A 214 -33.08 -3.27 -9.95
CA HIS A 214 -34.35 -2.88 -10.58
C HIS A 214 -35.53 -3.25 -9.68
#